data_AF-A0A084GWI0-F1
#
_entry.id   AF-A0A084GWI0-F1
#
_cell.length_a   1.000
_cell.length_b   1.000
_cell.length_c   1.000
_cell.angle_alpha   90.00
_cell.angle_beta   90.00
_cell.angle_gamma   90.00
#
_symmetry.space_group_name_H-M   'P 1'
#
loop_
_entity.id
_entity.type
_entity.pdbx_description
1 polymer ?
#
loop_
_entity_poly.entity_id
_entity_poly.type
_entity_poly.pdbx_seq_one_letter_code
_entity_poly.pdbx_strand_id
1 'polypeptide(L)'
;MTEIQFFLEGIGNRNVATDYSSPNFITDESSIEKASKEFAKKNKLKYIEYEILNSGYRVYYLKPSLLKSKRKPYIYYAKRNA
;
A
#
# COMPACT_ATOMS: atom_id res chain seq x y z
N MET A 1 -0.38 16.60 13.21
CA MET A 1 -1.11 15.99 12.08
C MET A 1 -0.75 14.52 12.07
N THR A 2 -1.72 13.61 11.93
CA THR A 2 -1.44 12.16 11.93
C THR A 2 -1.18 11.71 10.50
N GLU A 3 0.06 11.39 10.17
CA GLU A 3 0.45 10.91 8.85
C GLU A 3 0.12 9.41 8.69
N ILE A 4 -0.24 8.98 7.49
CA ILE A 4 -0.34 7.56 7.14
C ILE A 4 0.90 7.15 6.34
N GLN A 5 1.61 6.15 6.86
CA GLN A 5 2.83 5.62 6.29
C GLN A 5 2.56 4.24 5.68
N PHE A 6 3.07 3.98 4.47
CA PHE A 6 2.92 2.71 3.74
C PHE A 6 4.25 1.99 3.63
N PHE A 7 4.22 0.68 3.84
CA PHE A 7 5.37 -0.23 3.85
C PHE A 7 5.08 -1.46 3.00
N LEU A 8 5.95 -1.79 2.05
CA LEU A 8 5.74 -2.89 1.12
C LEU A 8 6.00 -4.25 1.78
N GLU A 9 4.95 -5.06 1.95
CA GLU A 9 5.05 -6.40 2.54
C GLU A 9 5.12 -7.52 1.51
N GLY A 10 4.55 -7.33 0.32
CA GLY A 10 4.41 -8.42 -0.65
C GLY A 10 4.33 -7.97 -2.09
N ILE A 11 4.94 -8.76 -2.98
CA ILE A 11 4.83 -8.60 -4.43
C ILE A 11 4.61 -9.96 -5.10
N GLY A 12 3.47 -10.14 -5.76
CA GLY A 12 3.10 -11.43 -6.34
C GLY A 12 2.88 -12.45 -5.23
N ASN A 13 3.50 -13.62 -5.37
CA ASN A 13 3.47 -14.69 -4.38
C ASN A 13 4.69 -14.64 -3.44
N ARG A 14 5.43 -13.52 -3.40
CA ARG A 14 6.64 -13.37 -2.58
C ARG A 14 6.43 -12.32 -1.51
N ASN A 15 6.80 -12.66 -0.29
CA ASN A 15 6.94 -11.69 0.79
C ASN A 15 8.23 -10.88 0.56
N VAL A 16 8.18 -9.61 0.92
CA VAL A 16 9.33 -8.70 0.90
C VAL A 16 9.82 -8.55 2.33
N ALA A 17 11.14 -8.52 2.52
CA ALA A 17 11.72 -8.12 3.79
C ALA A 17 11.47 -6.61 3.97
N THR A 18 10.41 -6.28 4.70
CA THR A 18 9.96 -4.91 4.92
C THR A 18 10.83 -4.22 5.97
N ASP A 19 11.42 -3.08 5.61
CA ASP A 19 12.02 -2.18 6.59
C ASP A 19 10.96 -1.17 7.07
N TYR A 20 10.52 -1.31 8.32
CA TYR A 20 9.51 -0.42 8.92
C TYR A 20 10.07 0.91 9.44
N SER A 21 11.38 1.17 9.27
CA SER A 21 12.00 2.47 9.52
C SER A 21 11.90 3.43 8.33
N SER A 22 11.72 2.89 7.12
CA SER A 22 11.78 3.63 5.86
C SER A 22 10.49 3.44 5.05
N PRO A 23 9.45 4.28 5.26
CA PRO A 23 8.19 4.14 4.55
C PRO A 23 8.34 4.36 3.04
N ASN A 24 7.65 3.55 2.24
CA ASN A 24 7.58 3.70 0.78
C ASN A 24 6.76 4.94 0.37
N PHE A 25 5.83 5.35 1.23
CA PHE A 25 4.99 6.51 0.99
C PHE A 25 4.43 7.05 2.31
N ILE A 26 4.29 8.37 2.38
CA ILE A 26 3.72 9.10 3.50
C ILE A 26 2.67 10.07 2.94
N THR A 27 1.53 10.20 3.61
CA THR A 27 0.48 11.16 3.26
C THR A 27 -0.22 11.70 4.51
N ASP A 28 -0.69 12.94 4.42
CA ASP A 28 -1.45 13.65 5.46
C ASP A 28 -2.96 13.35 5.39
N GLU A 29 -3.38 12.44 4.51
CA GLU A 29 -4.78 12.05 4.36
C GLU A 29 -5.34 11.44 5.66
N SER A 30 -6.53 11.91 6.04
CA SER A 30 -7.17 11.48 7.28
C SER A 30 -7.80 10.08 7.21
N SER A 31 -8.13 9.62 6.00
CA SER A 31 -8.74 8.31 5.77
C SER A 31 -7.79 7.37 5.03
N ILE A 32 -7.68 6.14 5.52
CA ILE A 32 -6.90 5.09 4.85
C ILE A 32 -7.37 4.86 3.41
N GLU A 33 -8.67 5.01 3.14
CA GLU A 33 -9.20 4.83 1.79
C GLU A 33 -8.70 5.92 0.84
N LYS A 34 -8.71 7.19 1.28
CA LYS A 34 -8.20 8.32 0.50
C LYS A 34 -6.69 8.20 0.31
N ALA A 35 -5.96 7.93 1.38
CA ALA A 35 -4.52 7.69 1.36
C ALA A 35 -4.15 6.56 0.38
N SER A 36 -4.91 5.47 0.38
CA SER A 36 -4.68 4.32 -0.50
C SER A 36 -4.94 4.65 -1.96
N LYS A 37 -6.00 5.40 -2.26
CA LYS A 37 -6.31 5.88 -3.62
C LYS A 37 -5.26 6.86 -4.13
N GLU A 38 -4.78 7.75 -3.28
CA GLU A 38 -3.70 8.69 -3.60
C GLU A 38 -2.39 7.94 -3.92
N PHE A 39 -1.99 7.02 -3.04
CA PHE A 39 -0.83 6.16 -3.23
C PHE A 39 -0.91 5.37 -4.55
N ALA A 40 -2.09 4.78 -4.82
CA ALA A 40 -2.33 4.04 -6.05
C ALA A 40 -2.13 4.91 -7.29
N LYS A 41 -2.67 6.13 -7.29
CA LYS A 41 -2.53 7.08 -8.40
C LYS A 41 -1.06 7.47 -8.61
N LYS A 42 -0.33 7.83 -7.55
CA LYS A 42 1.09 8.22 -7.62
C LYS A 42 1.98 7.09 -8.15
N ASN A 43 1.70 5.84 -7.77
CA ASN A 43 2.51 4.68 -8.11
C ASN A 43 2.03 3.91 -9.35
N LYS A 44 1.01 4.42 -10.06
CA LYS A 44 0.37 3.75 -11.21
C LYS A 44 -0.11 2.34 -10.85
N LEU A 45 -0.62 2.17 -9.64
CA LEU A 45 -1.25 0.95 -9.15
C LEU A 45 -2.77 1.07 -9.21
N LYS A 46 -3.46 -0.05 -9.27
CA LYS A 46 -4.92 -0.12 -9.08
C LYS A 46 -5.19 -0.53 -7.64
N TYR A 47 -5.85 0.34 -6.88
CA TYR A 47 -6.38 0.03 -5.56
C TYR A 47 -7.46 -1.05 -5.65
N ILE A 48 -7.41 -2.04 -4.75
CA ILE A 48 -8.37 -3.15 -4.67
C ILE A 48 -9.22 -2.97 -3.42
N GLU A 49 -8.60 -3.12 -2.25
CA GLU A 49 -9.26 -3.03 -0.95
C GLU A 49 -8.24 -2.80 0.16
N TYR A 50 -8.73 -2.53 1.36
CA TYR A 50 -7.94 -2.59 2.59
C TYR A 50 -8.63 -3.48 3.61
N GLU A 51 -7.82 -4.03 4.52
CA GLU A 51 -8.22 -4.83 5.66
C GLU A 51 -7.72 -4.13 6.94
N ILE A 52 -8.53 -4.16 8.00
CA ILE A 52 -8.19 -3.57 9.29
C ILE A 52 -7.43 -4.61 10.11
N LEU A 53 -6.25 -4.22 10.61
CA LEU A 53 -5.42 -5.04 11.50
C LEU A 53 -5.40 -4.45 12.91
N ASN A 54 -4.98 -5.24 13.90
CA ASN A 54 -4.87 -4.80 15.29
C ASN A 54 -3.98 -3.55 15.47
N SER A 55 -2.96 -3.37 14.63
CA SER A 55 -1.99 -2.28 14.72
C SER A 55 -1.92 -1.40 13.47
N GLY A 56 -2.88 -1.48 12.54
CA GLY A 56 -2.84 -0.72 11.29
C GLY A 56 -3.79 -1.26 10.24
N TYR A 57 -3.36 -1.20 8.99
CA TYR A 57 -4.14 -1.62 7.83
C TYR A 57 -3.28 -2.44 6.89
N ARG A 58 -3.86 -3.43 6.23
CA ARG A 58 -3.26 -4.08 5.07
C ARG A 58 -3.97 -3.60 3.83
N VAL A 59 -3.22 -3.17 2.82
CA VAL A 59 -3.78 -2.60 1.59
C VAL A 59 -3.32 -3.40 0.39
N TYR A 60 -4.28 -3.75 -0.44
CA TYR A 60 -4.09 -4.61 -1.61
C TYR A 60 -4.17 -3.79 -2.89
N TYR A 61 -3.18 -3.99 -3.76
CA TYR A 61 -3.08 -3.32 -5.06
C TYR A 61 -2.80 -4.32 -6.17
N LEU A 62 -3.17 -3.94 -7.39
CA LEU A 62 -2.75 -4.62 -8.62
C LEU A 62 -1.92 -3.66 -9.47
N LYS A 63 -0.73 -4.10 -9.89
CA LYS A 63 0.01 -3.39 -10.94
C LYS A 63 -0.56 -3.79 -12.30
N PRO A 64 -1.18 -2.86 -13.05
CA PRO A 64 -1.63 -3.14 -14.40
C PRO A 64 -0.42 -3.45 -15.28
N SER A 65 -0.53 -4.49 -16.10
CA SER A 65 0.47 -4.81 -17.11
C SER A 65 0.13 -4.11 -18.41
N LEU A 66 1.12 -3.49 -19.05
CA LEU A 66 0.99 -2.83 -20.36
C LEU A 66 0.90 -3.85 -21.52
N LEU A 67 1.34 -5.09 -21.29
CA LEU A 67 1.31 -6.20 -22.25
C LEU A 67 0.53 -7.38 -21.67
N LYS A 68 0.29 -8.45 -22.44
CA LYS A 68 -0.36 -9.74 -22.02
C LYS A 68 0.30 -10.43 -20.79
N SER A 69 1.26 -9.81 -20.12
CA SER A 69 1.80 -10.25 -18.84
C SER A 69 0.75 -10.18 -17.72
N LYS A 70 0.88 -11.10 -16.77
CA LYS A 70 -0.03 -11.27 -15.64
C LYS A 70 -0.01 -10.03 -14.75
N ARG A 71 -1.19 -9.56 -14.34
CA ARG A 71 -1.32 -8.53 -13.30
C ARG A 71 -0.60 -9.02 -12.04
N LYS A 72 0.24 -8.16 -11.45
CA LYS A 72 1.02 -8.52 -10.27
C LYS A 72 0.36 -7.92 -9.03
N PRO A 73 -0.06 -8.72 -8.04
CA PRO A 73 -0.56 -8.20 -6.78
C PRO A 73 0.57 -7.58 -5.96
N TYR A 74 0.23 -6.55 -5.21
CA TYR A 74 1.11 -5.87 -4.27
C TYR A 74 0.36 -5.71 -2.95
N ILE A 75 1.05 -5.97 -1.85
CA ILE A 75 0.51 -5.90 -0.49
C ILE A 75 1.35 -4.89 0.27
N TYR A 76 0.70 -3.89 0.86
CA TYR A 76 1.33 -2.92 1.72
C TYR A 76 0.71 -2.96 3.10
N TYR A 77 1.53 -2.78 4.13
CA TYR A 77 1.08 -2.42 5.46
C TYR A 77 1.04 -0.90 5.58
N ALA A 78 -0.04 -0.37 6.11
CA ALA A 78 -0.20 1.04 6.40
C ALA A 78 -0.46 1.25 7.88
N LYS A 79 0.24 2.21 8.50
CA LYS A 79 0.02 2.61 9.89
C LYS A 79 -0.10 4.12 9.99
N ARG A 80 -0.87 4.58 10.97
CA ARG A 80 -0.85 5.98 11.36
C ARG A 80 0.38 6.22 12.24
N ASN A 81 1.15 7.24 11.90
CA ASN A 81 2.15 7.78 12.79
C ASN A 81 1.42 8.53 13.91
N ALA A 82 1.70 8.16 15.16
CA ALA A 82 1.09 8.74 16.35
C ALA A 82 1.83 10.01 16.78
#